data_AF-A0A5C4JFZ5-F1
#
_entry.id   AF-A0A5C4JFZ5-F1
#
_cell.length_a   1.000
_cell.length_b   1.000
_cell.length_c   1.000
_cell.angle_alpha   90.00
_cell.angle_beta   90.00
_cell.angle_gamma   90.00
#
_symmetry.space_group_name_H-M   'P 1'
#
loop_
_entity.id
_entity.type
_entity.pdbx_description
1 polymer ?
#
loop_
_entity_poly.entity_id
_entity_poly.type
_entity_poly.pdbx_seq_one_letter_code
_entity_poly.pdbx_strand_id
1 'polypeptide(L)'
;MEFGYTLLCEQTPPRQLVADLVEAEEAGFGYSVISDHYFPWLEDQGHSAYAWSVLGALAQATHRIPLMTFVTCPIMRYHPAVVAQKAATMGVLSDGRFTLGLGSGENLNEHVVGRGWPSVDVRHEMFEEAVEIIRALFGGDYVNYRGRHFTVDSAKLYDLPDRPVPIGMAAYGPRAGRLAARHADALISDQPVGDVVDLFHKQGGAGKPVYGQIPVAYGDDYDECVTRAHRIWRFSAPAWKVMAELPGPVNFEAASQTVRPEDVAKSVPCGNNVDDYVQAVRQWADAGFTHISFCQSGPDHQKDFRTWAEADLLPTLRELFP
;
A
#
# COMPACT_ATOMS: atom_id res chain seq x y z
N MET A 1 18.33 2.99 4.68
CA MET A 1 16.86 2.84 4.49
C MET A 1 16.55 2.81 3.00
N GLU A 2 15.42 2.21 2.60
CA GLU A 2 15.00 2.14 1.19
C GLU A 2 13.85 3.10 0.88
N PHE A 3 13.93 3.77 -0.28
CA PHE A 3 12.97 4.81 -0.68
C PHE A 3 12.21 4.41 -1.94
N GLY A 4 10.88 4.43 -1.86
CA GLY A 4 10.00 3.91 -2.91
C GLY A 4 9.07 4.96 -3.52
N TYR A 5 8.41 4.56 -4.60
CA TYR A 5 7.47 5.38 -5.34
C TYR A 5 6.05 4.80 -5.26
N THR A 6 5.08 5.60 -4.85
CA THR A 6 3.68 5.15 -4.72
C THR A 6 2.88 5.47 -5.97
N LEU A 7 2.24 4.44 -6.51
CA LEU A 7 1.24 4.49 -7.57
C LEU A 7 -0.16 4.50 -6.94
N LEU A 8 -0.75 5.68 -6.78
CA LEU A 8 -2.10 5.82 -6.23
C LEU A 8 -3.14 5.70 -7.36
N CYS A 9 -3.78 4.54 -7.47
CA CYS A 9 -4.80 4.25 -8.48
C CYS A 9 -6.01 5.17 -8.43
N GLU A 10 -6.26 5.77 -7.27
CA GLU A 10 -7.42 6.60 -6.99
C GLU A 10 -7.34 7.96 -7.70
N GLN A 11 -6.13 8.47 -7.98
CA GLN A 11 -5.93 9.80 -8.56
C GLN A 11 -5.31 9.81 -9.96
N THR A 12 -4.81 8.68 -10.45
CA THR A 12 -4.01 8.63 -11.68
C THR A 12 -4.58 7.64 -12.70
N PRO A 13 -4.75 8.04 -13.97
CA PRO A 13 -5.24 7.13 -15.00
C PRO A 13 -4.24 5.99 -15.27
N PRO A 14 -4.72 4.78 -15.62
CA PRO A 14 -3.88 3.57 -15.65
C PRO A 14 -2.71 3.63 -16.63
N ARG A 15 -2.85 4.32 -17.77
CA ARG A 15 -1.75 4.49 -18.73
C ARG A 15 -0.64 5.35 -18.15
N GLN A 16 -1.00 6.37 -17.38
CA GLN A 16 -0.04 7.24 -16.73
C GLN A 16 0.69 6.51 -15.60
N LEU A 17 0.00 5.68 -14.80
CA LEU A 17 0.64 4.84 -13.78
C LEU A 17 1.82 4.01 -14.34
N VAL A 18 1.65 3.47 -15.56
CA VAL A 18 2.71 2.71 -16.24
C VAL A 18 3.88 3.60 -16.66
N ALA A 19 3.61 4.75 -17.27
CA ALA A 19 4.66 5.69 -17.67
C ALA A 19 5.43 6.24 -16.45
N ASP A 20 4.69 6.61 -15.40
CA ASP A 20 5.25 7.15 -14.17
C ASP A 20 6.20 6.17 -13.48
N LEU A 21 5.88 4.87 -13.47
CA LEU A 21 6.75 3.88 -12.86
C LEU A 21 8.03 3.63 -13.65
N VAL A 22 7.96 3.60 -14.99
CA VAL A 22 9.15 3.46 -15.84
C VAL A 22 10.13 4.59 -15.54
N GLU A 23 9.63 5.82 -15.48
CA GLU A 23 10.46 6.98 -15.16
C GLU A 23 10.92 6.98 -13.69
N ALA A 24 10.13 6.46 -12.75
CA ALA A 24 10.55 6.31 -11.35
C ALA A 24 11.67 5.26 -11.18
N GLU A 25 11.66 4.16 -11.95
CA GLU A 25 12.76 3.20 -11.97
C GLU A 25 14.06 3.87 -12.45
N GLU A 26 13.99 4.69 -13.50
CA GLU A 26 15.16 5.41 -14.02
C GLU A 26 15.65 6.52 -13.10
N ALA A 27 14.74 7.23 -12.42
CA ALA A 27 15.08 8.19 -11.36
C ALA A 27 15.71 7.53 -10.11
N GLY A 28 15.73 6.20 -10.06
CA GLY A 28 16.42 5.43 -9.04
C GLY A 28 15.61 5.17 -7.78
N PHE A 29 14.27 5.18 -7.82
CA PHE A 29 13.47 4.69 -6.69
C PHE A 29 13.73 3.19 -6.46
N GLY A 30 13.88 2.79 -5.19
CA GLY A 30 14.31 1.44 -4.82
C GLY A 30 13.21 0.37 -4.85
N TYR A 31 11.94 0.77 -4.81
CA TYR A 31 10.77 -0.09 -4.96
C TYR A 31 9.52 0.73 -5.30
N SER A 32 8.43 0.07 -5.68
CA SER A 32 7.14 0.71 -5.88
C SER A 32 5.99 -0.04 -5.23
N VAL A 33 5.04 0.74 -4.73
CA VAL A 33 3.79 0.25 -4.15
C VAL A 33 2.59 0.77 -4.94
N ILE A 34 1.51 -0.03 -5.03
CA ILE A 34 0.27 0.34 -5.71
C ILE A 34 -0.96 0.03 -4.84
N SER A 35 -1.91 0.96 -4.77
CA SER A 35 -3.19 0.74 -4.09
C SER A 35 -4.12 -0.17 -4.91
N ASP A 36 -4.86 -1.07 -4.26
CA ASP A 36 -5.88 -1.93 -4.88
C ASP A 36 -7.26 -1.51 -4.39
N HIS A 37 -7.89 -0.61 -5.14
CA HIS A 37 -9.17 0.03 -4.78
C HIS A 37 -10.22 -0.20 -5.87
N TYR A 38 -11.46 -0.38 -5.45
CA TYR A 38 -12.64 -0.34 -6.33
C TYR A 38 -13.14 1.10 -6.49
N PHE A 39 -13.18 1.87 -5.40
CA PHE A 39 -13.53 3.30 -5.42
C PHE A 39 -12.34 4.17 -5.03
N PRO A 40 -12.26 5.40 -5.54
CA PRO A 40 -11.43 6.41 -4.91
C PRO A 40 -11.93 6.73 -3.49
N TRP A 41 -11.10 7.39 -2.70
CA TRP A 41 -11.49 7.91 -1.39
C TRP A 41 -12.41 9.12 -1.50
N LEU A 42 -12.20 9.97 -2.49
CA LEU A 42 -13.00 11.16 -2.78
C LEU A 42 -13.33 11.18 -4.27
N GLU A 43 -14.53 11.66 -4.64
CA GLU A 43 -14.95 11.80 -6.04
C GLU A 43 -13.94 12.59 -6.87
N ASP A 44 -13.36 13.63 -6.26
CA ASP A 44 -12.36 14.52 -6.85
C ASP A 44 -11.05 13.84 -7.27
N GLN A 45 -10.74 12.65 -6.76
CA GLN A 45 -9.58 11.88 -7.21
C GLN A 45 -9.84 11.25 -8.59
N GLY A 46 -11.10 10.92 -8.91
CA GLY A 46 -11.57 10.66 -10.27
C GLY A 46 -11.12 9.35 -10.93
N HIS A 47 -10.31 8.53 -10.27
CA HIS A 47 -9.80 7.26 -10.80
C HIS A 47 -9.92 6.13 -9.77
N SER A 48 -9.84 4.88 -10.22
CA SER A 48 -9.65 3.69 -9.36
C SER A 48 -9.37 2.50 -10.28
N ALA A 49 -8.21 2.52 -10.93
CA ALA A 49 -7.87 1.49 -11.90
C ALA A 49 -7.82 0.09 -11.26
N TYR A 50 -8.18 -0.94 -12.04
CA TYR A 50 -8.03 -2.33 -11.58
C TYR A 50 -6.55 -2.69 -11.44
N ALA A 51 -6.04 -2.60 -10.20
CA ALA A 51 -4.62 -2.64 -9.88
C ALA A 51 -3.89 -3.87 -10.43
N TRP A 52 -4.54 -5.04 -10.46
CA TRP A 52 -3.92 -6.28 -10.93
C TRP A 52 -3.65 -6.30 -12.44
N SER A 53 -4.49 -5.66 -13.26
CA SER A 53 -4.17 -5.49 -14.69
C SER A 53 -3.07 -4.46 -14.91
N VAL A 54 -3.07 -3.38 -14.11
CA VAL A 54 -2.00 -2.38 -14.15
C VAL A 54 -0.66 -3.03 -13.75
N LEU A 55 -0.62 -3.81 -12.68
CA LEU A 55 0.56 -4.56 -12.22
C LEU A 55 1.15 -5.47 -13.31
N GLY A 56 0.32 -6.16 -14.09
CA GLY A 56 0.82 -6.95 -15.23
C GLY A 56 1.53 -6.10 -16.28
N ALA A 57 1.00 -4.90 -16.57
CA ALA A 57 1.65 -3.94 -17.46
C ALA A 57 2.93 -3.36 -16.86
N LEU A 58 2.92 -3.03 -15.56
CA LEU A 58 4.08 -2.52 -14.82
C LEU A 58 5.23 -3.54 -14.81
N ALA A 59 4.92 -4.82 -14.59
CA ALA A 59 5.90 -5.90 -14.57
C ALA A 59 6.62 -6.06 -15.93
N GLN A 60 5.91 -5.83 -17.03
CA GLN A 60 6.49 -5.90 -18.37
C GLN A 60 7.20 -4.61 -18.79
N ALA A 61 6.75 -3.45 -18.28
CA ALA A 61 7.34 -2.16 -18.60
C ALA A 61 8.61 -1.85 -17.79
N THR A 62 8.85 -2.55 -16.68
CA THR A 62 9.99 -2.33 -15.77
C THR A 62 10.84 -3.58 -15.63
N HIS A 63 12.11 -3.41 -15.26
CA HIS A 63 13.07 -4.52 -15.30
C HIS A 63 13.77 -4.78 -13.96
N ARG A 64 13.78 -3.81 -13.03
CA ARG A 64 14.58 -3.87 -11.80
C ARG A 64 13.76 -3.62 -10.54
N ILE A 65 12.83 -2.67 -10.59
CA ILE A 65 12.12 -2.13 -9.42
C ILE A 65 11.21 -3.21 -8.81
N PRO A 66 11.35 -3.54 -7.51
CA PRO A 66 10.40 -4.35 -6.79
C PRO A 66 8.99 -3.76 -6.81
N LEU A 67 7.99 -4.61 -6.92
CA LEU A 67 6.57 -4.22 -7.02
C LEU A 67 5.80 -4.77 -5.83
N MET A 68 4.89 -3.98 -5.27
CA MET A 68 4.11 -4.40 -4.12
C MET A 68 2.70 -3.84 -4.12
N THR A 69 1.71 -4.67 -3.79
CA THR A 69 0.37 -4.15 -3.47
C THR A 69 0.34 -3.52 -2.09
N PHE A 70 -0.37 -2.42 -1.93
CA PHE A 70 -0.38 -1.63 -0.69
C PHE A 70 -1.79 -1.08 -0.40
N VAL A 71 -2.77 -1.92 -0.02
CA VAL A 71 -2.72 -3.40 0.09
C VAL A 71 -3.92 -4.05 -0.61
N THR A 72 -3.80 -5.32 -0.96
CA THR A 72 -4.94 -6.13 -1.43
C THR A 72 -5.73 -6.70 -0.26
N CYS A 73 -7.05 -6.62 -0.32
CA CYS A 73 -7.94 -7.28 0.63
C CYS A 73 -8.35 -8.68 0.09
N PRO A 74 -8.01 -9.79 0.79
CA PRO A 74 -8.26 -11.13 0.28
C PRO A 74 -9.50 -11.81 0.87
N ILE A 75 -10.39 -11.06 1.54
CA ILE A 75 -11.44 -11.66 2.38
C ILE A 75 -12.87 -11.55 1.84
N MET A 76 -13.14 -10.67 0.87
CA MET A 76 -14.52 -10.43 0.41
C MET A 76 -14.58 -10.29 -1.12
N ARG A 77 -14.29 -9.12 -1.68
CA ARG A 77 -14.41 -8.89 -3.14
C ARG A 77 -13.49 -9.78 -3.96
N TYR A 78 -12.40 -10.25 -3.36
CA TYR A 78 -11.57 -11.32 -3.87
C TYR A 78 -11.62 -12.53 -2.95
N HIS A 79 -11.69 -13.70 -3.56
CA HIS A 79 -11.48 -14.97 -2.87
C HIS A 79 -9.97 -15.23 -2.68
N PRO A 80 -9.50 -15.73 -1.52
CA PRO A 80 -8.07 -15.87 -1.23
C PRO A 80 -7.33 -16.79 -2.22
N ALA A 81 -7.97 -17.86 -2.70
CA ALA A 81 -7.39 -18.71 -3.73
C ALA A 81 -7.11 -17.96 -5.06
N VAL A 82 -7.96 -17.00 -5.41
CA VAL A 82 -7.77 -16.16 -6.61
C VAL A 82 -6.68 -15.12 -6.36
N VAL A 83 -6.59 -14.57 -5.15
CA VAL A 83 -5.47 -13.68 -4.77
C VAL A 83 -4.14 -14.42 -4.84
N ALA A 84 -4.08 -15.67 -4.37
CA ALA A 84 -2.88 -16.51 -4.49
C ALA A 84 -2.46 -16.69 -5.97
N GLN A 85 -3.43 -17.00 -6.85
CA GLN A 85 -3.15 -17.11 -8.29
C GLN A 85 -2.62 -15.80 -8.88
N LYS A 86 -3.28 -14.67 -8.59
CA LYS A 86 -2.85 -13.34 -9.03
C LYS A 86 -1.41 -13.03 -8.61
N ALA A 87 -1.09 -13.29 -7.35
CA ALA A 87 0.24 -13.04 -6.79
C ALA A 87 1.31 -13.94 -7.39
N ALA A 88 1.03 -15.24 -7.55
CA ALA A 88 1.95 -16.18 -8.18
C ALA A 88 2.24 -15.80 -9.64
N THR A 89 1.20 -15.45 -10.42
CA THR A 89 1.37 -14.93 -11.78
C THR A 89 2.22 -13.67 -11.80
N MET A 90 2.01 -12.73 -10.86
CA MET A 90 2.87 -11.55 -10.74
C MET A 90 4.31 -11.89 -10.37
N GLY A 91 4.52 -12.88 -9.50
CA GLY A 91 5.85 -13.42 -9.19
C GLY A 91 6.57 -13.91 -10.44
N VAL A 92 5.88 -14.62 -11.33
CA VAL A 92 6.44 -15.08 -12.62
C VAL A 92 6.67 -13.90 -13.59
N LEU A 93 5.66 -13.06 -13.82
CA LEU A 93 5.73 -11.95 -14.78
C LEU A 93 6.80 -10.92 -14.44
N SER A 94 7.09 -10.74 -13.15
CA SER A 94 8.06 -9.78 -12.64
C SER A 94 9.43 -10.40 -12.36
N ASP A 95 9.65 -11.68 -12.71
CA ASP A 95 10.89 -12.42 -12.43
C ASP A 95 11.29 -12.36 -10.94
N GLY A 96 10.32 -12.63 -10.06
CA GLY A 96 10.51 -12.68 -8.61
C GLY A 96 10.53 -11.32 -7.89
N ARG A 97 10.28 -10.20 -8.59
CA ARG A 97 10.28 -8.85 -8.00
C ARG A 97 9.02 -8.47 -7.21
N PHE A 98 7.98 -9.30 -7.23
CA PHE A 98 6.69 -8.97 -6.62
C PHE A 98 6.56 -9.40 -5.15
N THR A 99 6.05 -8.51 -4.29
CA THR A 99 5.60 -8.78 -2.93
C THR A 99 4.09 -8.55 -2.80
N LEU A 100 3.38 -9.50 -2.18
CA LEU A 100 1.95 -9.40 -1.95
C LEU A 100 1.69 -8.68 -0.61
N GLY A 101 1.31 -7.40 -0.65
CA GLY A 101 0.85 -6.69 0.54
C GLY A 101 -0.64 -6.90 0.79
N LEU A 102 -0.99 -7.31 2.00
CA LEU A 102 -2.33 -7.72 2.38
C LEU A 102 -2.89 -6.91 3.55
N GLY A 103 -4.20 -6.70 3.55
CA GLY A 103 -4.94 -6.08 4.66
C GLY A 103 -6.32 -6.69 4.87
N SER A 104 -6.94 -6.34 5.99
CA SER A 104 -8.29 -6.82 6.38
C SER A 104 -9.44 -6.03 5.74
N GLY A 105 -9.13 -5.13 4.81
CA GLY A 105 -10.07 -4.43 3.96
C GLY A 105 -10.77 -3.22 4.57
N GLU A 106 -11.53 -2.56 3.70
CA GLU A 106 -12.33 -1.37 3.96
C GLU A 106 -13.73 -1.55 3.39
N ASN A 107 -14.74 -1.07 4.11
CA ASN A 107 -16.13 -1.13 3.64
C ASN A 107 -16.28 -0.48 2.26
N LEU A 108 -15.57 0.64 2.04
CA LEU A 108 -15.46 1.34 0.76
C LEU A 108 -15.37 0.36 -0.42
N ASN A 109 -14.45 -0.60 -0.34
CA ASN A 109 -14.14 -1.49 -1.45
C ASN A 109 -14.91 -2.81 -1.42
N GLU A 110 -15.24 -3.35 -0.25
CA GLU A 110 -15.71 -4.74 -0.13
C GLU A 110 -17.22 -4.91 -0.34
N HIS A 111 -18.02 -3.91 0.02
CA HIS A 111 -19.48 -4.05 0.02
C HIS A 111 -20.09 -4.21 -1.39
N VAL A 112 -19.36 -3.86 -2.45
CA VAL A 112 -19.81 -3.92 -3.85
C VAL A 112 -20.27 -5.31 -4.29
N VAL A 113 -19.64 -6.35 -3.74
CA VAL A 113 -20.06 -7.76 -3.90
C VAL A 113 -20.23 -8.47 -2.56
N GLY A 114 -19.78 -7.84 -1.47
CA GLY A 114 -19.96 -8.32 -0.12
C GLY A 114 -21.42 -8.31 0.32
N ARG A 115 -21.82 -9.30 1.12
CA ARG A 115 -23.17 -9.39 1.70
C ARG A 115 -23.25 -8.66 3.04
N GLY A 116 -22.72 -7.43 3.08
CA GLY A 116 -22.54 -6.62 4.29
C GLY A 116 -21.08 -6.39 4.64
N TRP A 117 -20.83 -5.74 5.78
CA TRP A 117 -19.49 -5.44 6.29
C TRP A 117 -19.32 -6.03 7.70
N PRO A 118 -18.55 -7.13 7.85
CA PRO A 118 -18.39 -7.78 9.14
C PRO A 118 -17.62 -6.92 10.15
N SER A 119 -17.90 -7.14 11.43
CA SER A 119 -17.11 -6.53 12.51
C SER A 119 -15.63 -6.87 12.37
N VAL A 120 -14.77 -5.96 12.85
CA VAL A 120 -13.31 -6.09 12.77
C VAL A 120 -12.77 -7.44 13.29
N ASP A 121 -13.38 -8.01 14.32
CA ASP A 121 -12.94 -9.29 14.88
C ASP A 121 -13.16 -10.45 13.91
N VAL A 122 -14.31 -10.47 13.23
CA VAL A 122 -14.64 -11.45 12.18
C VAL A 122 -13.75 -11.23 10.96
N ARG A 123 -13.51 -9.97 10.56
CA ARG A 123 -12.60 -9.68 9.44
C ARG A 123 -11.17 -10.16 9.71
N HIS A 124 -10.70 -10.06 10.96
CA HIS A 124 -9.39 -10.62 11.33
C HIS A 124 -9.37 -12.15 11.30
N GLU A 125 -10.44 -12.84 11.71
CA GLU A 125 -10.54 -14.30 11.55
C GLU A 125 -10.51 -14.71 10.08
N MET A 126 -11.31 -14.04 9.24
CA MET A 126 -11.29 -14.26 7.78
C MET A 126 -9.90 -14.00 7.20
N PHE A 127 -9.25 -12.92 7.65
CA PHE A 127 -7.93 -12.54 7.15
C PHE A 127 -6.85 -13.56 7.50
N GLU A 128 -6.87 -14.12 8.71
CA GLU A 128 -5.96 -15.20 9.11
C GLU A 128 -6.15 -16.44 8.22
N GLU A 129 -7.40 -16.91 8.02
CA GLU A 129 -7.68 -18.04 7.11
C GLU A 129 -7.24 -17.75 5.66
N ALA A 130 -7.48 -16.53 5.18
CA ALA A 130 -7.09 -16.12 3.83
C ALA A 130 -5.57 -16.20 3.62
N VAL A 131 -4.78 -15.73 4.60
CA VAL A 131 -3.31 -15.77 4.56
C VAL A 131 -2.80 -17.22 4.61
N GLU A 132 -3.42 -18.09 5.42
CA GLU A 132 -3.10 -19.52 5.45
C GLU A 132 -3.34 -20.19 4.10
N ILE A 133 -4.50 -19.95 3.47
CA ILE A 133 -4.84 -20.47 2.15
C ILE A 133 -3.84 -20.00 1.10
N ILE A 134 -3.53 -18.71 1.07
CA ILE A 134 -2.60 -18.13 0.09
C ILE A 134 -1.22 -18.78 0.21
N ARG A 135 -0.70 -18.88 1.44
CA ARG A 135 0.62 -19.48 1.66
C ARG A 135 0.65 -20.98 1.39
N ALA A 136 -0.42 -21.72 1.70
CA ALA A 136 -0.52 -23.13 1.33
C ALA A 136 -0.45 -23.32 -0.20
N LEU A 137 -1.15 -22.48 -0.96
CA LEU A 137 -1.16 -22.53 -2.42
C LEU A 137 0.19 -22.17 -3.05
N PHE A 138 0.97 -21.28 -2.43
CA PHE A 138 2.35 -21.01 -2.85
C PHE A 138 3.28 -22.22 -2.71
N GLY A 139 2.88 -23.26 -1.96
CA GLY A 139 3.63 -24.52 -1.87
C GLY A 139 3.58 -25.38 -3.15
N GLY A 140 2.63 -25.14 -4.06
CA GLY A 140 2.55 -25.83 -5.36
C GLY A 140 1.91 -27.22 -5.38
N ASP A 141 1.53 -27.76 -4.22
CA ASP A 141 0.76 -28.99 -4.10
C ASP A 141 -0.76 -28.73 -4.13
N TYR A 142 -1.55 -29.81 -4.21
CA TYR A 142 -3.00 -29.72 -4.04
C TYR A 142 -3.36 -29.33 -2.61
N VAL A 143 -4.14 -28.26 -2.47
CA VAL A 143 -4.63 -27.73 -1.20
C VAL A 143 -6.11 -28.02 -1.06
N ASN A 144 -6.45 -28.67 0.05
CA ASN A 144 -7.80 -28.75 0.58
C ASN A 144 -7.85 -27.96 1.88
N TYR A 145 -8.74 -26.97 1.97
CA TYR A 145 -8.92 -26.13 3.14
C TYR A 145 -10.41 -26.08 3.51
N ARG A 146 -10.73 -26.32 4.78
CA ARG A 146 -12.08 -26.31 5.34
C ARG A 146 -12.06 -25.44 6.60
N GLY A 147 -12.05 -24.13 6.40
CA GLY A 147 -12.11 -23.14 7.47
C GLY A 147 -13.53 -22.79 7.88
N ARG A 148 -13.64 -21.85 8.82
CA ARG A 148 -14.91 -21.26 9.23
C ARG A 148 -15.46 -20.33 8.16
N HIS A 149 -14.57 -19.63 7.44
CA HIS A 149 -14.94 -18.58 6.50
C HIS A 149 -14.73 -18.99 5.05
N PHE A 150 -13.69 -19.79 4.77
CA PHE A 150 -13.37 -20.22 3.41
C PHE A 150 -13.33 -21.74 3.25
N THR A 151 -13.71 -22.20 2.06
CA THR A 151 -13.52 -23.58 1.62
C THR A 151 -12.76 -23.58 0.30
N VAL A 152 -11.69 -24.36 0.24
CA VAL A 152 -10.89 -24.61 -0.96
C VAL A 152 -10.86 -26.12 -1.15
N ASP A 153 -11.25 -26.59 -2.33
CA ASP A 153 -11.29 -28.01 -2.67
C ASP A 153 -10.33 -28.27 -3.83
N SER A 154 -9.34 -29.12 -3.57
CA SER A 154 -8.40 -29.63 -4.57
C SER A 154 -7.77 -28.54 -5.46
N ALA A 155 -7.46 -27.39 -4.89
CA ALA A 155 -6.88 -26.27 -5.62
C ALA A 155 -5.35 -26.40 -5.72
N LYS A 156 -4.80 -26.03 -6.87
CA LYS A 156 -3.35 -26.06 -7.12
C LYS A 156 -2.97 -24.89 -8.03
N LEU A 157 -1.86 -24.24 -7.74
CA LEU A 157 -1.22 -23.28 -8.65
C LEU A 157 -0.18 -24.03 -9.50
N TYR A 158 -0.27 -23.86 -10.82
CA TYR A 158 0.65 -24.49 -11.78
C TYR A 158 1.80 -23.56 -12.16
N ASP A 159 1.52 -22.27 -12.26
CA ASP A 159 2.52 -21.23 -12.50
C ASP A 159 2.94 -20.63 -11.16
N LEU A 160 4.15 -20.96 -10.72
CA LEU A 160 4.79 -20.43 -9.53
C LEU A 160 6.16 -19.88 -9.87
N PRO A 161 6.59 -18.76 -9.26
CA PRO A 161 7.98 -18.32 -9.32
C PRO A 161 8.90 -19.31 -8.59
N ASP A 162 10.20 -19.28 -8.89
CA ASP A 162 11.22 -20.13 -8.26
C ASP A 162 11.26 -20.02 -6.73
N ARG A 163 10.92 -18.84 -6.20
CA ARG A 163 10.77 -18.58 -4.76
C ARG A 163 9.35 -18.13 -4.47
N PRO A 164 8.71 -18.65 -3.40
CA PRO A 164 7.38 -18.19 -3.00
C PRO A 164 7.29 -16.67 -2.89
N VAL A 165 6.16 -16.12 -3.32
CA VAL A 165 5.89 -14.67 -3.25
C VAL A 165 5.85 -14.23 -1.77
N PRO A 166 6.66 -13.24 -1.36
CA PRO A 166 6.63 -12.72 0.00
C PRO A 166 5.28 -12.07 0.34
N ILE A 167 4.85 -12.19 1.60
CA ILE A 167 3.60 -11.61 2.09
C ILE A 167 3.90 -10.46 3.07
N GLY A 168 3.58 -9.24 2.68
CA GLY A 168 3.51 -8.10 3.60
C GLY A 168 2.12 -7.99 4.23
N MET A 169 2.03 -7.58 5.50
CA MET A 169 0.75 -7.42 6.18
C MET A 169 0.59 -6.04 6.83
N ALA A 170 -0.52 -5.38 6.52
CA ALA A 170 -0.92 -4.13 7.14
C ALA A 170 -1.32 -4.34 8.61
N ALA A 171 -0.78 -3.50 9.49
CA ALA A 171 -1.10 -3.55 10.91
C ALA A 171 -1.04 -2.18 11.58
N TYR A 172 -2.17 -1.81 12.22
CA TYR A 172 -2.28 -0.56 12.98
C TYR A 172 -2.28 -0.76 14.50
N GLY A 173 -2.73 -1.94 14.97
CA GLY A 173 -2.95 -2.21 16.38
C GLY A 173 -2.29 -3.50 16.86
N PRO A 174 -2.21 -3.72 18.18
CA PRO A 174 -1.45 -4.83 18.75
C PRO A 174 -1.97 -6.21 18.29
N ARG A 175 -3.28 -6.37 18.03
CA ARG A 175 -3.82 -7.61 17.48
C ARG A 175 -3.28 -7.89 16.08
N ALA A 176 -3.32 -6.90 15.19
CA ALA A 176 -2.81 -7.01 13.83
C ALA A 176 -1.29 -7.21 13.82
N GLY A 177 -0.54 -6.49 14.68
CA GLY A 177 0.90 -6.66 14.82
C GLY A 177 1.31 -8.08 15.24
N ARG A 178 0.58 -8.71 16.17
CA ARG A 178 0.82 -10.12 16.54
C ARG A 178 0.51 -11.10 15.42
N LEU A 179 -0.52 -10.83 14.63
CA LEU A 179 -0.86 -11.66 13.47
C LEU A 179 0.25 -11.54 12.40
N ALA A 180 0.68 -10.32 12.09
CA ALA A 180 1.79 -10.07 11.18
C ALA A 180 3.09 -10.72 11.66
N ALA A 181 3.39 -10.70 12.96
CA ALA A 181 4.60 -11.31 13.51
C ALA A 181 4.68 -12.83 13.24
N ARG A 182 3.53 -13.51 13.25
CA ARG A 182 3.43 -14.96 12.96
C ARG A 182 3.47 -15.27 11.47
N HIS A 183 2.89 -14.39 10.64
CA HIS A 183 2.49 -14.74 9.28
C HIS A 183 3.09 -13.86 8.18
N ALA A 184 3.72 -12.74 8.49
CA ALA A 184 4.20 -11.81 7.48
C ALA A 184 5.71 -11.95 7.26
N ASP A 185 6.12 -11.77 6.02
CA ASP A 185 7.51 -11.54 5.60
C ASP A 185 7.88 -10.05 5.72
N ALA A 186 6.87 -9.17 5.80
CA ALA A 186 7.04 -7.73 6.01
C ALA A 186 5.86 -7.11 6.78
N LEU A 187 6.12 -6.04 7.53
CA LEU A 187 5.07 -5.22 8.14
C LEU A 187 4.74 -4.04 7.23
N ILE A 188 3.47 -3.64 7.17
CA ILE A 188 3.00 -2.46 6.42
C ILE A 188 2.20 -1.55 7.35
N SER A 189 2.36 -0.25 7.22
CA SER A 189 1.50 0.74 7.88
C SER A 189 1.48 2.06 7.10
N ASP A 190 0.37 2.78 7.17
CA ASP A 190 0.19 4.13 6.65
C ASP A 190 0.45 5.22 7.72
N GLN A 191 0.87 4.82 8.92
CA GLN A 191 1.26 5.71 10.02
C GLN A 191 2.52 5.19 10.75
N PRO A 192 3.32 6.08 11.40
CA PRO A 192 4.54 5.70 12.14
C PRO A 192 4.21 5.02 13.49
N VAL A 193 3.72 3.78 13.42
CA VAL A 193 3.22 2.99 14.58
C VAL A 193 4.34 2.27 15.34
N GLY A 194 5.26 3.01 15.96
CA GLY A 194 6.45 2.46 16.64
C GLY A 194 6.17 1.30 17.61
N ASP A 195 5.14 1.40 18.44
CA ASP A 195 4.76 0.33 19.38
C ASP A 195 4.37 -0.98 18.68
N VAL A 196 3.76 -0.90 17.48
CA VAL A 196 3.37 -2.07 16.68
C VAL A 196 4.59 -2.67 15.97
N VAL A 197 5.51 -1.84 15.50
CA VAL A 197 6.80 -2.28 14.93
C VAL A 197 7.61 -3.05 15.97
N ASP A 198 7.71 -2.49 17.18
CA ASP A 198 8.36 -3.11 18.33
C ASP A 198 7.75 -4.47 18.67
N LEU A 199 6.42 -4.54 18.71
CA LEU A 199 5.68 -5.77 18.95
C LEU A 199 5.94 -6.81 17.85
N PHE A 200 5.92 -6.39 16.59
CA PHE A 200 6.17 -7.24 15.43
C PHE A 200 7.57 -7.87 15.53
N HIS A 201 8.60 -7.06 15.76
CA HIS A 201 9.98 -7.54 15.91
C HIS A 201 10.13 -8.50 17.09
N LYS A 202 9.56 -8.18 18.26
CA LYS A 202 9.64 -9.02 19.47
C LYS A 202 8.94 -10.38 19.32
N GLN A 203 7.99 -10.53 18.39
CA GLN A 203 7.15 -11.73 18.29
C GLN A 203 7.35 -12.57 17.01
N GLY A 204 8.45 -12.38 16.28
CA GLY A 204 8.79 -13.20 15.10
C GLY A 204 9.06 -12.40 13.83
N GLY A 205 8.95 -11.07 13.91
CA GLY A 205 9.28 -10.15 12.82
C GLY A 205 10.72 -9.64 12.82
N ALA A 206 11.58 -10.05 13.75
CA ALA A 206 12.93 -9.50 13.88
C ALA A 206 13.72 -9.58 12.56
N GLY A 207 14.28 -8.44 12.13
CA GLY A 207 15.04 -8.32 10.89
C GLY A 207 14.21 -8.27 9.60
N LYS A 208 12.88 -8.40 9.69
CA LYS A 208 11.99 -8.28 8.52
C LYS A 208 11.73 -6.81 8.18
N PRO A 209 11.53 -6.47 6.90
CA PRO A 209 11.27 -5.11 6.48
C PRO A 209 9.94 -4.57 7.01
N VAL A 210 9.90 -3.25 7.19
CA VAL A 210 8.76 -2.49 7.68
C VAL A 210 8.54 -1.34 6.71
N TYR A 211 7.40 -1.37 6.02
CA TYR A 211 7.04 -0.47 4.93
C TYR A 211 6.07 0.59 5.39
N GLY A 212 6.38 1.84 5.05
CA GLY A 212 5.57 3.01 5.28
C GLY A 212 5.31 3.79 4.00
N GLN A 213 4.30 4.66 4.03
CA GLN A 213 3.98 5.56 2.93
C GLN A 213 3.76 6.96 3.46
N ILE A 214 4.41 7.94 2.83
CA ILE A 214 4.25 9.36 3.15
C ILE A 214 3.54 10.04 1.98
N PRO A 215 2.32 10.56 2.16
CA PRO A 215 1.72 11.49 1.20
C PRO A 215 2.54 12.77 1.15
N VAL A 216 2.80 13.28 -0.06
CA VAL A 216 3.56 14.52 -0.28
C VAL A 216 2.89 15.38 -1.35
N ALA A 217 3.14 16.69 -1.33
CA ALA A 217 2.69 17.61 -2.36
C ALA A 217 3.85 18.52 -2.79
N TYR A 218 4.64 18.04 -3.75
CA TYR A 218 5.76 18.80 -4.33
C TYR A 218 5.30 19.89 -5.31
N GLY A 219 5.92 21.06 -5.24
CA GLY A 219 5.77 22.17 -6.17
C GLY A 219 6.51 23.42 -5.68
N ASP A 220 6.62 24.44 -6.54
CA ASP A 220 7.34 25.68 -6.21
C ASP A 220 6.53 26.65 -5.35
N ASP A 221 5.20 26.62 -5.48
CA ASP A 221 4.28 27.41 -4.66
C ASP A 221 3.74 26.57 -3.50
N TYR A 222 4.05 26.99 -2.28
CA TYR A 222 3.65 26.29 -1.06
C TYR A 222 2.13 26.27 -0.86
N ASP A 223 1.43 27.37 -1.13
CA ASP A 223 -0.01 27.47 -0.91
C ASP A 223 -0.81 26.63 -1.92
N GLU A 224 -0.31 26.54 -3.16
CA GLU A 224 -0.85 25.61 -4.16
C GLU A 224 -0.64 24.15 -3.73
N CYS A 225 0.52 23.82 -3.15
CA CYS A 225 0.81 22.49 -2.63
C CYS A 225 -0.12 22.12 -1.47
N VAL A 226 -0.35 23.03 -0.53
CA VAL A 226 -1.27 22.84 0.60
C VAL A 226 -2.70 22.65 0.12
N THR A 227 -3.15 23.44 -0.87
CA THR A 227 -4.48 23.32 -1.47
C THR A 227 -4.65 21.96 -2.14
N ARG A 228 -3.63 21.49 -2.89
CA ARG A 228 -3.65 20.18 -3.54
C ARG A 228 -3.62 19.04 -2.53
N ALA A 229 -2.76 19.13 -1.52
CA ALA A 229 -2.69 18.15 -0.44
C ALA A 229 -4.06 18.00 0.23
N HIS A 230 -4.72 19.10 0.57
CA HIS A 230 -6.05 19.10 1.16
C HIS A 230 -7.09 18.43 0.25
N ARG A 231 -7.11 18.82 -1.03
CA ARG A 231 -8.06 18.25 -2.00
C ARG A 231 -7.94 16.73 -2.10
N ILE A 232 -6.70 16.20 -2.12
CA ILE A 232 -6.44 14.77 -2.30
C ILE A 232 -6.55 13.97 -0.99
N TRP A 233 -6.12 14.52 0.14
CA TRP A 233 -5.88 13.74 1.37
C TRP A 233 -6.80 14.05 2.55
N ARG A 234 -7.71 15.05 2.47
CA ARG A 234 -8.61 15.36 3.60
C ARG A 234 -9.42 14.16 4.12
N PHE A 235 -9.61 13.13 3.29
CA PHE A 235 -10.30 11.89 3.66
C PHE A 235 -9.62 11.11 4.79
N SER A 236 -8.31 11.30 5.01
CA SER A 236 -7.53 10.53 5.99
C SER A 236 -7.63 11.09 7.42
N ALA A 237 -8.06 12.34 7.58
CA ALA A 237 -8.13 13.03 8.87
C ALA A 237 -8.99 12.31 9.95
N PRO A 238 -10.11 11.62 9.61
CA PRO A 238 -10.89 10.85 10.59
C PRO A 238 -10.21 9.59 11.14
N ALA A 239 -9.01 9.24 10.64
CA ALA A 239 -8.21 8.07 11.00
C ALA A 239 -8.88 6.71 10.71
N TRP A 240 -8.07 5.65 10.80
CA TRP A 240 -8.42 4.30 10.34
C TRP A 240 -9.75 3.75 10.89
N LYS A 241 -10.07 4.04 12.15
CA LYS A 241 -11.31 3.53 12.79
C LYS A 241 -12.59 4.04 12.12
N VAL A 242 -12.54 5.21 11.50
CA VAL A 242 -13.66 5.75 10.72
C VAL A 242 -13.53 5.30 9.27
N MET A 243 -12.34 5.44 8.68
CA MET A 243 -12.10 5.14 7.27
C MET A 243 -12.48 3.70 6.89
N ALA A 244 -12.18 2.72 7.75
CA ALA A 244 -12.49 1.32 7.47
C ALA A 244 -14.00 1.01 7.35
N GLU A 245 -14.87 1.92 7.80
CA GLU A 245 -16.32 1.69 7.93
C GLU A 245 -17.15 2.49 6.90
N LEU A 246 -16.61 3.56 6.31
CA LEU A 246 -17.35 4.39 5.36
C LEU A 246 -17.48 3.67 3.99
N PRO A 247 -18.70 3.59 3.42
CA PRO A 247 -18.95 2.73 2.26
C PRO A 247 -18.68 3.40 0.91
N GLY A 248 -18.56 4.73 0.82
CA GLY A 248 -18.41 5.38 -0.48
C GLY A 248 -17.77 6.76 -0.41
N PRO A 249 -17.30 7.29 -1.57
CA PRO A 249 -16.63 8.59 -1.64
C PRO A 249 -17.45 9.74 -1.04
N VAL A 250 -18.76 9.74 -1.27
CA VAL A 250 -19.70 10.74 -0.69
C VAL A 250 -19.69 10.75 0.84
N ASN A 251 -19.44 9.60 1.49
CA ASN A 251 -19.35 9.52 2.94
C ASN A 251 -18.03 10.08 3.45
N PHE A 252 -16.93 9.85 2.74
CA PHE A 252 -15.63 10.45 3.05
C PHE A 252 -15.66 11.96 2.87
N GLU A 253 -16.34 12.46 1.83
CA GLU A 253 -16.55 13.89 1.63
C GLU A 253 -17.31 14.51 2.81
N ALA A 254 -18.44 13.90 3.20
CA ALA A 254 -19.21 14.38 4.35
C ALA A 254 -18.42 14.33 5.67
N ALA A 255 -17.61 13.28 5.87
CA ALA A 255 -16.79 13.09 7.07
C ALA A 255 -15.59 14.04 7.14
N SER A 256 -15.14 14.57 6.00
CA SER A 256 -13.95 15.43 5.91
C SER A 256 -14.27 16.90 5.61
N GLN A 257 -15.55 17.29 5.54
CA GLN A 257 -15.98 18.65 5.15
C GLN A 257 -15.43 19.77 6.06
N THR A 258 -15.12 19.47 7.32
CA THR A 258 -14.60 20.45 8.30
C THR A 258 -13.07 20.44 8.39
N VAL A 259 -12.40 19.54 7.68
CA VAL A 259 -10.94 19.47 7.65
C VAL A 259 -10.42 20.68 6.89
N ARG A 260 -9.50 21.43 7.48
CA ARG A 260 -8.93 22.64 6.86
C ARG A 260 -7.60 22.30 6.17
N PRO A 261 -7.15 23.09 5.19
CA PRO A 261 -5.89 22.80 4.50
C PRO A 261 -4.68 22.69 5.45
N GLU A 262 -4.62 23.54 6.48
CA GLU A 262 -3.57 23.48 7.50
C GLU A 262 -3.62 22.23 8.38
N ASP A 263 -4.75 21.53 8.47
CA ASP A 263 -4.84 20.28 9.22
C ASP A 263 -4.18 19.13 8.44
N VAL A 264 -4.27 19.15 7.11
CA VAL A 264 -3.60 18.18 6.22
C VAL A 264 -2.11 18.49 6.08
N ALA A 265 -1.74 19.76 5.96
CA ALA A 265 -0.34 20.20 5.83
C ALA A 265 0.55 19.85 7.03
N LYS A 266 -0.03 19.49 8.19
CA LYS A 266 0.72 19.00 9.36
C LYS A 266 1.37 17.63 9.13
N SER A 267 0.79 16.81 8.27
CA SER A 267 1.23 15.43 8.01
C SER A 267 1.64 15.17 6.56
N VAL A 268 1.36 16.11 5.65
CA VAL A 268 1.73 16.05 4.24
C VAL A 268 2.78 17.13 3.97
N PRO A 269 4.07 16.78 3.79
CA PRO A 269 5.09 17.72 3.34
C PRO A 269 4.64 18.42 2.04
N CYS A 270 4.67 19.75 2.05
CA CYS A 270 4.22 20.60 0.94
C CYS A 270 5.37 21.51 0.47
N GLY A 271 5.53 21.67 -0.84
CA GLY A 271 6.58 22.49 -1.43
C GLY A 271 7.83 21.68 -1.86
N ASN A 272 8.92 22.39 -2.15
CA ASN A 272 10.18 21.85 -2.68
C ASN A 272 11.35 21.89 -1.67
N ASN A 273 11.08 22.19 -0.40
CA ASN A 273 12.10 22.19 0.64
C ASN A 273 12.41 20.77 1.12
N VAL A 274 13.60 20.26 0.77
CA VAL A 274 14.05 18.89 1.12
C VAL A 274 13.99 18.61 2.63
N ASP A 275 14.26 19.62 3.48
CA ASP A 275 14.29 19.43 4.94
C ASP A 275 12.93 18.99 5.51
N ASP A 276 11.82 19.43 4.92
CA ASP A 276 10.47 19.04 5.35
C ASP A 276 10.22 17.54 5.10
N TYR A 277 10.77 17.01 4.00
CA TYR A 277 10.68 15.59 3.66
C TYR A 277 11.62 14.76 4.54
N VAL A 278 12.83 15.26 4.82
CA VAL A 278 13.78 14.64 5.76
C VAL A 278 13.16 14.54 7.16
N GLN A 279 12.53 15.61 7.64
CA GLN A 279 11.86 15.61 8.94
C GLN A 279 10.70 14.61 8.98
N ALA A 280 9.92 14.52 7.89
CA ALA A 280 8.87 13.52 7.78
C ALA A 280 9.46 12.10 7.85
N VAL A 281 10.46 11.77 7.02
CA VAL A 281 11.12 10.44 7.03
C VAL A 281 11.70 10.10 8.40
N ARG A 282 12.30 11.06 9.11
CA ARG A 282 12.88 10.84 10.44
C ARG A 282 11.85 10.30 11.44
N GLN A 283 10.62 10.79 11.42
CA GLN A 283 9.56 10.28 12.30
C GLN A 283 9.26 8.80 12.07
N TRP A 284 9.37 8.33 10.83
CA TRP A 284 9.17 6.92 10.50
C TRP A 284 10.41 6.08 10.80
N ALA A 285 11.61 6.61 10.54
CA ALA A 285 12.86 5.97 10.91
C ALA A 285 12.94 5.74 12.43
N ASP A 286 12.59 6.75 13.23
CA ASP A 286 12.52 6.68 14.69
C ASP A 286 11.46 5.68 15.18
N ALA A 287 10.40 5.46 14.39
CA ALA A 287 9.39 4.43 14.62
C ALA A 287 9.81 3.02 14.13
N GLY A 288 11.03 2.85 13.62
CA GLY A 288 11.60 1.55 13.22
C GLY A 288 11.24 1.11 11.79
N PHE A 289 10.77 2.02 10.94
CA PHE A 289 10.51 1.71 9.53
C PHE A 289 11.82 1.62 8.76
N THR A 290 11.88 0.69 7.80
CA THR A 290 13.07 0.46 6.97
C THR A 290 12.87 0.87 5.53
N HIS A 291 11.62 0.92 5.08
CA HIS A 291 11.21 1.25 3.72
C HIS A 291 10.14 2.35 3.76
N ILE A 292 10.34 3.43 3.01
CA ILE A 292 9.38 4.55 2.93
C ILE A 292 9.09 4.90 1.48
N SER A 293 7.83 4.85 1.08
CA SER A 293 7.40 5.27 -0.25
C SER A 293 6.79 6.67 -0.20
N PHE A 294 7.03 7.46 -1.25
CA PHE A 294 6.42 8.78 -1.39
C PHE A 294 5.21 8.71 -2.31
N CYS A 295 4.10 9.30 -1.88
CA CYS A 295 2.87 9.39 -2.66
C CYS A 295 2.58 10.84 -3.04
N GLN A 296 3.08 11.25 -4.21
CA GLN A 296 2.86 12.59 -4.72
C GLN A 296 1.38 12.84 -5.00
N SER A 297 0.89 13.98 -4.50
CA SER A 297 -0.48 14.45 -4.65
C SER A 297 -0.68 15.11 -6.01
N GLY A 298 -1.69 14.63 -6.74
CA GLY A 298 -2.06 15.05 -8.09
C GLY A 298 -1.30 14.30 -9.19
N PRO A 299 -1.97 13.89 -10.28
CA PRO A 299 -1.33 13.23 -11.42
C PRO A 299 -0.44 14.18 -12.22
N ASP A 300 -0.73 15.48 -12.26
CA ASP A 300 -0.03 16.42 -13.15
C ASP A 300 1.38 16.80 -12.67
N HIS A 301 1.72 16.52 -11.41
CA HIS A 301 3.00 16.90 -10.79
C HIS A 301 3.97 15.72 -10.63
N GLN A 302 3.60 14.55 -11.15
CA GLN A 302 4.38 13.32 -10.98
C GLN A 302 5.76 13.43 -11.62
N LYS A 303 5.84 14.01 -12.82
CA LYS A 303 7.10 14.23 -13.53
C LYS A 303 8.03 15.16 -12.76
N ASP A 304 7.55 16.35 -12.39
CA ASP A 304 8.38 17.36 -11.73
C ASP A 304 8.86 16.87 -10.35
N PHE A 305 7.98 16.15 -9.62
CA PHE A 305 8.37 15.49 -8.38
C PHE A 305 9.48 14.46 -8.59
N ARG A 306 9.40 13.59 -9.61
CA ARG A 306 10.46 12.61 -9.89
C ARG A 306 11.79 13.28 -10.25
N THR A 307 11.76 14.30 -11.11
CA THR A 307 12.97 15.04 -11.51
C THR A 307 13.65 15.70 -10.31
N TRP A 308 12.87 16.36 -9.45
CA TRP A 308 13.41 16.93 -8.21
C TRP A 308 13.86 15.84 -7.23
N ALA A 309 13.12 14.74 -7.12
CA ALA A 309 13.47 13.66 -6.22
C ALA A 309 14.80 12.99 -6.59
N GLU A 310 15.05 12.78 -7.89
CA GLU A 310 16.32 12.28 -8.42
C GLU A 310 17.48 13.22 -8.09
N ALA A 311 17.29 14.52 -8.31
CA ALA A 311 18.35 15.52 -8.15
C ALA A 311 18.68 15.81 -6.68
N ASP A 312 17.66 15.99 -5.85
CA ASP A 312 17.79 16.61 -4.53
C ASP A 312 17.34 15.68 -3.39
N LEU A 313 16.16 15.05 -3.49
CA LEU A 313 15.58 14.30 -2.37
C LEU A 313 16.29 12.97 -2.10
N LEU A 314 16.36 12.08 -3.10
CA LEU A 314 16.87 10.73 -2.94
C LEU A 314 18.35 10.71 -2.54
N PRO A 315 19.26 11.53 -3.12
CA PRO A 315 20.65 11.61 -2.66
C PRO A 315 20.75 12.02 -1.19
N THR A 316 20.01 13.07 -0.80
CA THR A 316 20.01 13.59 0.57
C THR A 316 19.50 12.55 1.56
N LEU A 317 18.40 11.86 1.24
CA LEU A 317 17.83 10.83 2.11
C LEU A 317 18.76 9.63 2.27
N ARG A 318 19.45 9.20 1.21
CA ARG A 318 20.41 8.08 1.27
C ARG A 318 21.64 8.42 2.11
N GLU A 319 22.08 9.68 2.10
CA GLU A 319 23.17 10.14 2.97
C GLU A 319 22.76 10.14 4.45
N LEU A 320 21.54 10.63 4.74
CA LEU A 320 21.06 10.79 6.13
C LEU A 320 20.52 9.50 6.75
N PHE A 321 20.04 8.55 5.93
CA PHE A 321 19.43 7.30 6.36
C PHE A 321 20.05 6.11 5.59
N PRO A 322 21.32 5.76 5.87
CA PRO A 322 22.01 4.68 5.17
C PRO A 322 21.34 3.32 5.34
#